data_AF-A0A561SLC2-F1
#
_entry.id   AF-A0A561SLC2-F1
#
_cell.length_a   1.000
_cell.length_b   1.000
_cell.length_c   1.000
_cell.angle_alpha   90.00
_cell.angle_beta   90.00
_cell.angle_gamma   90.00
#
_symmetry.space_group_name_H-M   'P 1'
#
loop_
_entity.id
_entity.type
_entity.pdbx_description
1 polymer ?
#
loop_
_entity_poly.entity_id
_entity_poly.type
_entity_poly.pdbx_seq_one_letter_code
_entity_poly.pdbx_strand_id
1 'polypeptide(L)'
;MSDLSQVASSARDSIGRYFSFVSALPSALLVAWIVLLVGSGAWSGVPDPAEAFRAFGELGVGGTAGLVLASLALGLVLHPVQFAFVQFLEGYWGVSALARRLRYLRIKHHWERLDELRTESDRLAKRIPVMRRQLRQLPIPEREPVARTLAELRAIHDELERLTATAPPNTPGAVMPTRLGNVLRYYERQVGRVYGIETVTTVPFLSRTASPGDMEYVNDQRSQLDLAVRMAIVAFTATGLSVLFLARHGLWLLVALIPYAAGYLAYRGAVVIAGEYGRALGVLVTLNRFELYERLRLPPPSDTAQERRRNAVLMGFLRHNETSDVPLTYRHAPPEQVRSAGGGTN
;
A
#
# COMPACT_ATOMS: atom_id res chain seq x y z
N MET A 1 12.67 -24.94 -28.25
CA MET A 1 11.79 -25.56 -27.23
C MET A 1 12.38 -25.52 -25.81
N SER A 2 13.56 -24.91 -25.60
CA SER A 2 14.22 -24.73 -24.29
C SER A 2 13.82 -23.44 -23.55
N ASP A 3 13.36 -22.39 -24.25
CA ASP A 3 12.96 -21.12 -23.62
C ASP A 3 11.58 -21.18 -22.94
N LEU A 4 10.62 -21.92 -23.51
CA LEU A 4 9.27 -22.03 -22.94
C LEU A 4 9.26 -22.81 -21.62
N SER A 5 10.16 -23.79 -21.44
CA SER A 5 10.29 -24.53 -20.18
C SER A 5 11.01 -23.71 -19.10
N GLN A 6 11.97 -22.85 -19.46
CA GLN A 6 12.62 -21.92 -18.53
C GLN A 6 11.71 -20.76 -18.11
N VAL A 7 10.90 -20.23 -19.04
CA VAL A 7 9.87 -19.22 -18.72
C VAL A 7 8.76 -19.85 -17.88
N ALA A 8 8.34 -21.08 -18.17
CA ALA A 8 7.35 -21.78 -17.36
C ALA A 8 7.89 -22.18 -15.97
N SER A 9 9.16 -22.56 -15.84
CA SER A 9 9.76 -22.88 -14.54
C SER A 9 10.01 -21.64 -13.70
N SER A 10 10.50 -20.54 -14.27
CA SER A 10 10.68 -19.26 -13.57
C SER A 10 9.34 -18.64 -13.15
N ALA A 11 8.30 -18.72 -13.99
CA ALA A 11 6.94 -18.30 -13.64
C ALA A 11 6.33 -19.20 -12.55
N ARG A 12 6.54 -20.52 -12.60
CA ARG A 12 6.05 -21.47 -11.58
C ARG A 12 6.80 -21.29 -10.25
N ASP A 13 8.09 -20.99 -10.27
CA ASP A 13 8.91 -20.74 -9.06
C ASP A 13 8.61 -19.38 -8.40
N SER A 14 8.22 -18.37 -9.18
CA SER A 14 7.83 -17.05 -8.67
C SER A 14 6.38 -17.05 -8.16
N ILE A 15 5.44 -17.64 -8.91
CA ILE A 15 4.04 -17.81 -8.48
C ILE A 15 3.96 -18.73 -7.25
N GLY A 16 4.73 -19.82 -7.23
CA GLY A 16 4.78 -20.77 -6.12
C GLY A 16 5.37 -20.17 -4.83
N ARG A 17 6.47 -19.41 -4.92
CA ARG A 17 7.06 -18.71 -3.76
C ARG A 17 6.16 -17.59 -3.25
N TYR A 18 5.57 -16.81 -4.16
CA TYR A 18 4.65 -15.73 -3.80
C TYR A 18 3.43 -16.25 -3.03
N PHE A 19 2.76 -17.28 -3.58
CA PHE A 19 1.62 -17.89 -2.92
C PHE A 19 2.02 -18.52 -1.57
N SER A 20 3.12 -19.27 -1.53
CA SER A 20 3.57 -19.96 -0.32
C SER A 20 3.94 -18.98 0.80
N PHE A 21 4.66 -17.90 0.50
CA PHE A 21 5.10 -16.97 1.55
C PHE A 21 4.01 -15.98 1.96
N VAL A 22 3.31 -15.39 0.99
CA VAL A 22 2.32 -14.33 1.26
C VAL A 22 1.01 -14.89 1.83
N SER A 23 0.63 -16.11 1.41
CA SER A 23 -0.64 -16.71 1.85
C SER A 23 -0.46 -17.77 2.93
N ALA A 24 0.57 -18.62 2.89
CA ALA A 24 0.66 -19.73 3.85
C ALA A 24 1.15 -19.28 5.22
N LEU A 25 2.15 -18.39 5.32
CA LEU A 25 2.71 -17.98 6.61
C LEU A 25 1.67 -17.31 7.55
N PRO A 26 0.91 -16.28 7.13
CA PRO A 26 -0.12 -15.70 8.00
C PRO A 26 -1.17 -16.74 8.40
N SER A 27 -1.58 -17.60 7.46
CA SER A 27 -2.59 -18.63 7.71
C SER A 27 -2.10 -19.67 8.72
N ALA A 28 -0.83 -20.10 8.60
CA ALA A 28 -0.20 -21.03 9.53
C ALA A 28 -0.10 -20.46 10.94
N LEU A 29 0.26 -19.18 11.06
CA LEU A 29 0.27 -18.49 12.36
C LEU A 29 -1.12 -18.45 13.00
N LEU A 30 -2.17 -18.19 12.21
CA LEU A 30 -3.55 -18.20 12.73
C LEU A 30 -3.98 -19.59 13.19
N VAL A 31 -3.73 -20.61 12.36
CA VAL A 31 -4.08 -22.00 12.68
C VAL A 31 -3.33 -22.45 13.93
N ALA A 32 -2.02 -22.19 14.00
CA ALA A 32 -1.23 -22.50 15.18
C ALA A 32 -1.74 -21.77 16.43
N TRP A 33 -2.10 -20.50 16.31
CA TRP A 33 -2.68 -19.74 17.42
C TRP A 33 -4.02 -20.33 17.90
N ILE A 34 -4.88 -20.76 16.98
CA ILE A 34 -6.13 -21.43 17.31
C ILE A 34 -5.86 -22.74 18.05
N VAL A 35 -4.89 -23.54 17.60
CA VAL A 35 -4.51 -24.78 18.29
C VAL A 35 -3.99 -24.50 19.70
N LEU A 36 -3.18 -23.45 19.90
CA LEU A 36 -2.76 -23.04 21.25
C LEU A 36 -3.96 -22.64 22.12
N LEU A 37 -4.89 -21.83 21.60
CA LEU A 37 -6.07 -21.40 22.35
C LEU A 37 -6.97 -22.59 22.74
N VAL A 38 -7.25 -23.49 21.80
CA VAL A 38 -8.09 -24.67 22.06
C VAL A 38 -7.36 -25.66 22.97
N GLY A 39 -6.09 -25.94 22.70
CA GLY A 39 -5.25 -26.86 23.46
C GLY A 39 -4.97 -26.40 24.89
N SER A 40 -5.06 -25.09 25.17
CA SER A 40 -4.97 -24.57 26.54
C SER A 40 -6.16 -24.93 27.42
N GLY A 41 -7.23 -25.52 26.88
CA GLY A 41 -8.45 -25.79 27.64
C GLY A 41 -9.33 -24.56 27.87
N ALA A 42 -9.04 -23.42 27.22
CA ALA A 42 -9.77 -22.16 27.40
C ALA A 42 -11.30 -22.26 27.19
N TRP A 43 -11.77 -23.25 26.42
CA TRP A 43 -13.20 -23.48 26.18
C TRP A 43 -13.89 -24.23 27.32
N SER A 44 -13.18 -25.14 28.00
CA SER A 44 -13.74 -26.08 28.98
C SER A 44 -13.37 -25.74 30.43
N GLY A 45 -12.29 -25.00 30.67
CA GLY A 45 -11.78 -24.73 32.01
C GLY A 45 -10.82 -23.55 32.07
N VAL A 46 -10.08 -23.46 33.18
CA VAL A 46 -9.03 -22.45 33.36
C VAL A 46 -7.90 -22.76 32.36
N PRO A 47 -7.45 -21.79 31.55
CA PRO A 47 -6.39 -22.03 30.58
C PRO A 47 -5.09 -22.52 31.25
N ASP A 48 -4.48 -23.57 30.70
CA ASP A 48 -3.16 -24.06 31.10
C ASP A 48 -2.16 -23.95 29.92
N PRO A 49 -1.10 -23.13 30.05
CA PRO A 49 -0.05 -23.03 29.04
C PRO A 49 0.65 -24.36 28.76
N ALA A 50 0.83 -25.20 29.78
CA ALA A 50 1.53 -26.48 29.62
C ALA A 50 0.74 -27.41 28.69
N GLU A 51 -0.58 -27.46 28.84
CA GLU A 51 -1.45 -28.22 27.94
C GLU A 51 -1.44 -27.66 26.52
N ALA A 52 -1.44 -26.32 26.38
CA ALA A 52 -1.36 -25.66 25.08
C ALA A 52 -0.11 -26.06 24.29
N PHE A 53 1.06 -26.07 24.93
CA PHE A 53 2.31 -26.47 24.28
C PHE A 53 2.42 -27.99 24.10
N ARG A 54 1.87 -28.79 25.03
CA ARG A 54 1.80 -30.24 24.86
C ARG A 54 0.96 -30.63 23.66
N ALA A 55 -0.11 -29.89 23.37
CA ALA A 55 -0.91 -30.07 22.15
C ALA A 55 -0.10 -29.94 20.86
N PHE A 56 1.05 -29.24 20.87
CA PHE A 56 2.00 -29.25 19.76
C PHE A 56 3.00 -30.40 19.82
N GLY A 57 3.49 -30.74 21.03
CA GLY A 57 4.46 -31.82 21.23
C GLY A 57 3.89 -33.22 20.90
N GLU A 58 2.58 -33.40 21.07
CA GLU A 58 1.87 -34.64 20.78
C GLU A 58 1.35 -34.72 19.32
N LEU A 59 1.62 -33.71 18.48
CA LEU A 59 1.29 -33.78 17.06
C LEU A 59 2.17 -34.83 16.38
N GLY A 60 1.64 -36.05 16.27
CA GLY A 60 2.20 -37.04 15.36
C GLY A 60 2.20 -36.54 13.91
N VAL A 61 2.74 -37.36 13.00
CA VAL A 61 2.82 -37.04 11.56
C VAL A 61 1.47 -36.60 10.99
N GLY A 62 0.37 -37.27 11.40
CA GLY A 62 -0.98 -36.90 10.98
C GLY A 62 -1.44 -35.52 11.47
N GLY A 63 -1.13 -35.16 12.71
CA GLY A 63 -1.48 -33.85 13.27
C GLY A 63 -0.71 -32.72 12.57
N THR A 64 0.59 -32.93 12.34
CA THR A 64 1.42 -31.98 11.59
C THR A 64 0.92 -31.83 10.15
N ALA A 65 0.61 -32.93 9.46
CA ALA A 65 0.03 -32.88 8.12
C ALA A 65 -1.32 -32.14 8.10
N GLY A 66 -2.17 -32.37 9.11
CA GLY A 66 -3.43 -31.68 9.29
C GLY A 66 -3.27 -30.15 9.45
N LEU A 67 -2.29 -29.71 10.24
CA LEU A 67 -1.97 -28.27 10.38
C LEU A 67 -1.52 -27.65 9.06
N VAL A 68 -0.64 -28.32 8.33
CA VAL A 68 -0.17 -27.85 7.02
C VAL A 68 -1.34 -27.74 6.05
N LEU A 69 -2.18 -28.78 5.97
CA LEU A 69 -3.37 -28.78 5.11
C LEU A 69 -4.37 -27.68 5.49
N ALA A 70 -4.64 -27.49 6.79
CA ALA A 70 -5.51 -26.42 7.27
C ALA A 70 -4.95 -25.03 6.94
N SER A 71 -3.64 -24.85 7.08
CA SER A 71 -2.95 -23.59 6.76
C SER A 71 -3.02 -23.27 5.26
N LEU A 72 -2.81 -24.29 4.41
CA LEU A 72 -2.93 -24.15 2.95
C LEU A 72 -4.38 -23.88 2.52
N ALA A 73 -5.34 -24.61 3.09
CA ALA A 73 -6.76 -24.42 2.81
C ALA A 73 -7.21 -23.01 3.21
N LEU A 74 -6.84 -22.54 4.40
CA LEU A 74 -7.12 -21.19 4.86
C LEU A 74 -6.43 -20.14 3.98
N GLY A 75 -5.16 -20.38 3.59
CA GLY A 75 -4.43 -19.53 2.66
C GLY A 75 -5.16 -19.36 1.33
N LEU A 76 -5.66 -20.46 0.77
CA LEU A 76 -6.43 -20.48 -0.47
C LEU A 76 -7.77 -19.73 -0.34
N VAL A 77 -8.51 -19.94 0.75
CA VAL A 77 -9.78 -19.25 1.01
C VAL A 77 -9.59 -17.75 1.21
N LEU A 78 -8.51 -17.36 1.88
CA LEU A 78 -8.21 -15.96 2.15
C LEU A 78 -7.64 -15.22 0.91
N HIS A 79 -7.22 -15.92 -0.15
CA HIS A 79 -6.59 -15.28 -1.31
C HIS A 79 -7.58 -14.41 -2.13
N PRO A 80 -8.79 -14.87 -2.51
CA PRO A 80 -9.76 -14.05 -3.23
C PRO A 80 -10.21 -12.80 -2.46
N VAL A 81 -10.22 -12.85 -1.12
CA VAL A 81 -10.65 -11.73 -0.27
C VAL A 81 -9.53 -10.72 0.03
N GLN A 82 -8.31 -10.96 -0.45
CA GLN A 82 -7.16 -10.08 -0.24
C GLN A 82 -7.46 -8.63 -0.64
N PHE A 83 -8.10 -8.43 -1.79
CA PHE A 83 -8.47 -7.10 -2.24
C PHE A 83 -9.45 -6.41 -1.28
N ALA A 84 -10.42 -7.17 -0.74
CA ALA A 84 -11.35 -6.64 0.25
C ALA A 84 -10.66 -6.28 1.57
N PHE A 85 -9.62 -7.02 1.98
CA PHE A 85 -8.81 -6.66 3.14
C PHE A 85 -8.07 -5.33 2.97
N VAL A 86 -7.45 -5.12 1.81
CA VAL A 86 -6.80 -3.85 1.48
C VAL A 86 -7.83 -2.73 1.50
N GLN A 87 -8.98 -2.89 0.81
CA GLN A 87 -10.06 -1.90 0.82
C GLN A 87 -10.61 -1.59 2.22
N PHE A 88 -10.77 -2.61 3.06
CA PHE A 88 -11.23 -2.45 4.44
C PHE A 88 -10.23 -1.61 5.25
N LEU A 89 -8.93 -1.90 5.15
CA LEU A 89 -7.88 -1.14 5.83
C LEU A 89 -7.63 0.23 5.20
N GLU A 90 -7.97 0.45 3.92
CA GLU A 90 -8.00 1.77 3.28
C GLU A 90 -9.14 2.65 3.80
N GLY A 91 -10.23 2.04 4.28
CA GLY A 91 -11.38 2.77 4.81
C GLY A 91 -12.69 2.63 4.04
N TYR A 92 -12.77 1.69 3.10
CA TYR A 92 -14.00 1.39 2.37
C TYR A 92 -14.89 0.43 3.18
N TRP A 93 -15.57 0.96 4.21
CA TRP A 93 -16.38 0.18 5.15
C TRP A 93 -17.83 -0.09 4.69
N GLY A 94 -18.15 0.26 3.44
CA GLY A 94 -19.49 0.11 2.86
C GLY A 94 -20.43 1.30 3.10
N VAL A 95 -21.70 1.09 2.72
CA VAL A 95 -22.72 2.16 2.61
C VAL A 95 -23.70 2.23 3.79
N SER A 96 -23.59 1.34 4.77
CA SER A 96 -24.49 1.31 5.92
C SER A 96 -24.42 2.62 6.74
N ALA A 97 -25.49 2.97 7.44
CA ALA A 97 -25.54 4.22 8.22
C ALA A 97 -24.43 4.29 9.29
N LEU A 98 -24.16 3.16 9.96
CA LEU A 98 -23.08 3.04 10.94
C LEU A 98 -21.70 3.22 10.27
N ALA A 99 -21.44 2.51 9.18
CA ALA A 99 -20.17 2.61 8.45
C ALA A 99 -19.93 4.04 7.94
N ARG A 100 -20.94 4.70 7.38
CA ARG A 100 -20.87 6.10 6.93
C ARG A 100 -20.55 7.05 8.08
N ARG A 101 -21.20 6.88 9.25
CA ARG A 101 -20.94 7.71 10.43
C ARG A 101 -19.52 7.51 10.95
N LEU A 102 -19.07 6.26 11.10
CA LEU A 102 -17.71 5.96 11.52
C LEU A 102 -16.68 6.53 10.54
N ARG A 103 -16.91 6.36 9.24
CA ARG A 103 -16.05 6.91 8.18
C ARG A 103 -15.97 8.43 8.27
N TYR A 104 -17.10 9.12 8.42
CA TYR A 104 -17.13 10.58 8.58
C TYR A 104 -16.33 11.03 9.81
N LEU A 105 -16.58 10.43 10.99
CA LEU A 105 -15.87 10.80 12.22
C LEU A 105 -14.36 10.62 12.08
N ARG A 106 -13.93 9.55 11.42
CA ARG A 106 -12.52 9.25 11.18
C ARG A 106 -11.89 10.17 10.16
N ILE A 107 -12.59 10.50 9.07
CA ILE A 107 -12.14 11.51 8.09
C ILE A 107 -12.00 12.86 8.78
N LYS A 108 -12.99 13.29 9.56
CA LYS A 108 -12.97 14.55 10.30
C LYS A 108 -11.75 14.61 11.23
N HIS A 109 -11.52 13.57 12.03
CA HIS A 109 -10.37 13.49 12.92
C HIS A 109 -9.03 13.60 12.17
N HIS A 110 -8.84 12.85 11.08
CA HIS A 110 -7.60 12.94 10.28
C HIS A 110 -7.44 14.29 9.60
N TRP A 111 -8.54 14.90 9.17
CA TRP A 111 -8.54 16.20 8.54
C TRP A 111 -8.13 17.30 9.52
N GLU A 112 -8.76 17.36 10.70
CA GLU A 112 -8.41 18.30 11.77
C GLU A 112 -6.96 18.11 12.22
N ARG A 113 -6.55 16.85 12.44
CA ARG A 113 -5.17 16.54 12.83
C ARG A 113 -4.15 16.98 11.79
N LEU A 114 -4.45 16.80 10.50
CA LEU A 114 -3.57 17.19 9.41
C LEU A 114 -3.48 18.72 9.29
N ASP A 115 -4.59 19.42 9.49
CA ASP A 115 -4.65 20.89 9.47
C ASP A 115 -3.82 21.50 10.62
N GLU A 116 -3.92 20.93 11.83
CA GLU A 116 -3.10 21.29 12.98
C GLU A 116 -1.60 21.12 12.68
N LEU A 117 -1.19 19.95 12.20
CA LEU A 117 0.22 19.63 11.92
C LEU A 117 0.80 20.55 10.83
N ARG A 118 0.03 20.83 9.78
CA ARG A 118 0.44 21.76 8.71
C ARG A 118 0.56 23.18 9.22
N THR A 119 -0.42 23.64 10.00
CA THR A 119 -0.41 24.98 10.59
C THR A 119 0.80 25.17 11.51
N GLU A 120 1.14 24.16 12.31
CA GLU A 120 2.32 24.18 13.16
C GLU A 120 3.62 24.17 12.34
N SER A 121 3.70 23.32 11.31
CA SER A 121 4.85 23.29 10.41
C SER A 121 5.08 24.64 9.71
N ASP A 122 4.03 25.27 9.20
CA ASP A 122 4.09 26.59 8.55
C ASP A 122 4.53 27.70 9.52
N ARG A 123 4.11 27.62 10.79
CA ARG A 123 4.57 28.54 11.84
C ARG A 123 6.06 28.39 12.09
N LEU A 124 6.57 27.15 12.19
CA LEU A 124 8.00 26.89 12.39
C LEU A 124 8.82 27.26 11.16
N ALA A 125 8.35 26.96 9.95
CA ALA A 125 8.98 27.33 8.68
C ALA A 125 9.21 28.84 8.56
N LYS A 126 8.30 29.67 9.12
CA LYS A 126 8.46 31.14 9.17
C LYS A 126 9.39 31.60 10.30
N ARG A 127 9.38 30.93 11.46
CA ARG A 127 10.16 31.31 12.65
C ARG A 127 11.65 30.94 12.55
N ILE A 128 11.96 29.77 11.99
CA ILE A 128 13.33 29.23 11.90
C ILE A 128 14.28 30.18 11.15
N PRO A 129 13.93 30.75 9.97
CA PRO A 129 14.80 31.70 9.28
C PRO A 129 15.06 32.99 10.07
N VAL A 130 14.06 33.49 10.80
CA VAL A 130 14.19 34.71 11.64
C VAL A 130 15.17 34.45 12.78
N MET A 131 14.98 33.36 13.53
CA MET A 131 15.86 33.03 14.65
C MET A 131 17.28 32.67 14.19
N ARG A 132 17.42 32.04 13.02
CA ARG A 132 18.73 31.82 12.37
C ARG A 132 19.44 33.14 12.07
N ARG A 133 18.73 34.19 11.64
CA ARG A 133 19.31 35.52 11.39
C ARG A 133 19.75 36.18 12.71
N GLN A 134 18.93 36.11 13.75
CA GLN A 134 19.26 36.63 15.09
C GLN A 134 20.52 35.94 15.65
N LEU A 135 20.60 34.61 15.57
CA LEU A 135 21.76 33.84 16.02
C LEU A 135 23.08 34.31 15.36
N ARG A 136 23.03 34.69 14.07
CA ARG A 136 24.20 35.20 13.35
C ARG A 136 24.67 36.57 13.85
N GLN A 137 23.77 37.37 14.42
CA GLN A 137 24.05 38.72 14.91
C GLN A 137 24.55 38.74 16.37
N LEU A 138 24.32 37.67 17.13
CA LEU A 138 24.71 37.61 18.54
C LEU A 138 26.24 37.42 18.72
N PRO A 139 26.84 37.98 19.80
CA PRO A 139 28.18 37.64 20.25
C PRO A 139 28.30 36.14 20.55
N ILE A 140 29.48 35.55 20.28
CA ILE A 140 29.74 34.10 20.47
C ILE A 140 29.24 33.53 21.81
N PRO A 141 29.49 34.15 22.99
CA PRO A 141 29.03 33.60 24.27
C PRO A 141 27.50 33.53 24.41
N GLU A 142 26.75 34.38 23.71
CA GLU A 142 25.28 34.42 23.77
C GLU A 142 24.61 33.50 22.72
N ARG A 143 25.41 32.90 21.80
CA ARG A 143 24.89 32.05 20.72
C ARG A 143 24.41 30.70 21.19
N GLU A 144 25.06 30.12 22.19
CA GLU A 144 24.80 28.74 22.62
C GLU A 144 23.33 28.46 22.99
N PRO A 145 22.68 29.24 23.88
CA PRO A 145 21.28 29.00 24.24
C PRO A 145 20.34 29.13 23.02
N VAL A 146 20.57 30.13 22.17
CA VAL A 146 19.75 30.36 20.96
C VAL A 146 19.96 29.26 19.92
N ALA A 147 21.18 28.73 19.78
CA ALA A 147 21.50 27.63 18.89
C ALA A 147 20.81 26.33 19.31
N ARG A 148 20.75 26.03 20.62
CA ARG A 148 20.03 24.87 21.16
C ARG A 148 18.53 24.94 20.84
N THR A 149 17.88 26.06 21.15
CA THR A 149 16.46 26.27 20.81
C THR A 149 16.21 26.18 19.30
N LEU A 150 17.11 26.72 18.48
CA LEU A 150 16.99 26.61 17.02
C LEU A 150 17.10 25.15 16.54
N ALA A 151 17.98 24.35 17.14
CA ALA A 151 18.11 22.93 16.82
C ALA A 151 16.85 22.14 17.22
N GLU A 152 16.27 22.41 18.39
CA GLU A 152 15.01 21.80 18.84
C GLU A 152 13.85 22.14 17.90
N LEU A 153 13.69 23.42 17.53
CA LEU A 153 12.63 23.82 16.60
C LEU A 153 12.80 23.18 15.21
N ARG A 154 14.04 23.00 14.74
CA ARG A 154 14.31 22.29 13.49
C ARG A 154 13.94 20.83 13.59
N ALA A 155 14.35 20.14 14.66
CA ALA A 155 14.02 18.73 14.86
C ALA A 155 12.48 18.53 14.88
N ILE A 156 11.74 19.43 15.54
CA ILE A 156 10.28 19.41 15.53
C ILE A 156 9.73 19.66 14.11
N HIS A 157 10.23 20.68 13.41
CA HIS A 157 9.79 21.00 12.06
C HIS A 157 10.05 19.85 11.07
N ASP A 158 11.23 19.25 11.11
CA ASP A 158 11.60 18.10 10.27
C ASP A 158 10.66 16.90 10.54
N GLU A 159 10.29 16.66 11.80
CA GLU A 159 9.33 15.62 12.16
C GLU A 159 7.90 15.95 11.66
N LEU A 160 7.46 17.21 11.76
CA LEU A 160 6.17 17.65 11.21
C LEU A 160 6.11 17.53 9.68
N GLU A 161 7.19 17.89 8.99
CA GLU A 161 7.33 17.67 7.54
C GLU A 161 7.25 16.19 7.21
N ARG A 162 7.99 15.33 7.94
CA ARG A 162 7.92 13.87 7.77
C ARG A 162 6.52 13.31 7.97
N LEU A 163 5.80 13.78 8.99
CA LEU A 163 4.43 13.34 9.29
C LEU A 163 3.40 13.79 8.25
N THR A 164 3.67 14.87 7.53
CA THR A 164 2.77 15.45 6.52
C THR A 164 3.18 15.16 5.07
N ALA A 165 4.39 14.64 4.85
CA ALA A 165 4.97 14.40 3.52
C ALA A 165 4.15 13.47 2.63
N THR A 166 3.47 12.47 3.21
CA THR A 166 2.63 11.50 2.48
C THR A 166 1.14 11.68 2.79
N ALA A 167 0.76 12.86 3.25
CA ALA A 167 -0.64 13.17 3.57
C ALA A 167 -1.38 13.72 2.33
N PRO A 168 -2.64 13.32 2.09
CA PRO A 168 -3.47 13.88 1.02
C PRO A 168 -3.54 15.43 1.07
N PRO A 169 -3.78 16.10 -0.07
CA PRO A 169 -3.98 17.54 -0.09
C PRO A 169 -5.15 17.94 0.82
N ASN A 170 -5.12 19.16 1.37
CA ASN A 170 -6.20 19.69 2.23
C ASN A 170 -7.44 20.11 1.42
N THR A 171 -7.93 19.22 0.55
CA THR A 171 -9.13 19.47 -0.24
C THR A 171 -10.29 18.59 0.24
N PRO A 172 -11.54 19.08 0.19
CA PRO A 172 -12.71 18.28 0.53
C PRO A 172 -12.70 16.94 -0.21
N GLY A 173 -12.91 15.83 0.51
CA GLY A 173 -12.91 14.48 -0.07
C GLY A 173 -11.52 13.91 -0.42
N ALA A 174 -10.43 14.56 0.00
CA ALA A 174 -9.07 14.01 -0.12
C ALA A 174 -8.69 13.05 1.01
N VAL A 175 -9.08 13.39 2.22
CA VAL A 175 -8.71 12.65 3.42
C VAL A 175 -9.56 11.39 3.55
N MET A 176 -8.90 10.28 3.87
CA MET A 176 -9.45 8.95 4.12
C MET A 176 -9.52 8.67 5.64
N PRO A 177 -10.37 7.72 6.08
CA PRO A 177 -10.56 7.43 7.50
C PRO A 177 -9.41 6.64 8.14
N THR A 178 -8.45 6.14 7.36
CA THR A 178 -7.30 5.37 7.85
C THR A 178 -5.98 5.95 7.36
N ARG A 179 -4.89 5.62 8.07
CA ARG A 179 -3.53 6.06 7.70
C ARG A 179 -3.09 5.40 6.39
N LEU A 180 -3.41 4.11 6.22
CA LEU A 180 -3.12 3.38 5.00
C LEU A 180 -3.82 4.03 3.79
N GLY A 181 -5.13 4.30 3.90
CA GLY A 181 -5.89 4.96 2.86
C GLY A 181 -5.38 6.37 2.56
N ASN A 182 -4.95 7.13 3.57
CA ASN A 182 -4.36 8.45 3.37
C ASN A 182 -3.06 8.38 2.55
N VAL A 183 -2.15 7.44 2.85
CA VAL A 183 -0.90 7.27 2.09
C VAL A 183 -1.19 6.85 0.65
N LEU A 184 -2.04 5.84 0.45
CA LEU A 184 -2.40 5.38 -0.90
C LEU A 184 -3.09 6.48 -1.72
N ARG A 185 -4.02 7.21 -1.10
CA ARG A 185 -4.72 8.34 -1.74
C ARG A 185 -3.78 9.51 -2.08
N TYR A 186 -2.73 9.73 -1.28
CA TYR A 186 -1.68 10.69 -1.63
C TYR A 186 -0.98 10.30 -2.94
N TYR A 187 -0.48 9.06 -3.04
CA TYR A 187 0.23 8.60 -4.23
C TYR A 187 -0.68 8.48 -5.45
N GLU A 188 -1.94 8.03 -5.27
CA GLU A 188 -2.96 7.97 -6.33
C GLU A 188 -3.12 9.34 -7.03
N ARG A 189 -3.10 10.42 -6.27
CA ARG A 189 -3.31 11.79 -6.78
C ARG A 189 -2.03 12.50 -7.19
N GLN A 190 -0.91 12.18 -6.55
CA GLN A 190 0.35 12.88 -6.76
C GLN A 190 1.14 12.30 -7.94
N VAL A 191 1.15 10.97 -8.06
CA VAL A 191 1.84 10.29 -9.16
C VAL A 191 1.16 10.65 -10.47
N GLY A 192 1.95 11.02 -11.48
CA GLY A 192 1.45 11.41 -12.80
C GLY A 192 0.85 12.82 -12.89
N ARG A 193 0.57 13.48 -11.76
CA ARG A 193 -0.08 14.81 -11.72
C ARG A 193 0.64 15.87 -12.54
N VAL A 194 1.97 15.88 -12.49
CA VAL A 194 2.82 16.83 -13.26
C VAL A 194 2.61 16.67 -14.77
N TYR A 195 2.30 15.45 -15.21
CA TYR A 195 2.09 15.08 -16.61
C TYR A 195 0.60 15.08 -17.00
N GLY A 196 -0.32 15.29 -16.07
CA GLY A 196 -1.76 15.13 -16.30
C GLY A 196 -2.19 13.66 -16.46
N ILE A 197 -1.38 12.73 -15.97
CA ILE A 197 -1.63 11.29 -16.02
C ILE A 197 -2.29 10.86 -14.72
N GLU A 198 -3.36 10.08 -14.84
CA GLU A 198 -3.99 9.44 -13.71
C GLU A 198 -3.44 8.03 -13.53
N THR A 199 -2.81 7.79 -12.38
CA THR A 199 -2.07 6.57 -12.10
C THR A 199 -2.95 5.32 -12.23
N VAL A 200 -4.10 5.30 -11.55
CA VAL A 200 -4.99 4.12 -11.52
C VAL A 200 -5.50 3.76 -12.91
N THR A 201 -5.80 4.77 -13.75
CA THR A 201 -6.27 4.58 -15.12
C THR A 201 -5.16 4.06 -16.03
N THR A 202 -3.92 4.50 -15.82
CA THR A 202 -2.82 4.30 -16.76
C THR A 202 -2.00 3.03 -16.48
N VAL A 203 -1.93 2.60 -15.21
CA VAL A 203 -1.16 1.42 -14.79
C VAL A 203 -1.50 0.13 -15.57
N PRO A 204 -2.77 -0.21 -15.87
CA PRO A 204 -3.08 -1.38 -16.69
C PRO A 204 -2.43 -1.34 -18.07
N PHE A 205 -2.42 -0.17 -18.71
CA PHE A 205 -1.76 0.03 -20.01
C PHE A 205 -0.24 -0.03 -19.86
N LEU A 206 0.31 0.63 -18.84
CA LEU A 206 1.75 0.58 -18.56
C LEU A 206 2.24 -0.83 -18.25
N SER A 207 1.42 -1.69 -17.64
CA SER A 207 1.77 -3.10 -17.40
C SER A 207 2.02 -3.90 -18.68
N ARG A 208 1.51 -3.40 -19.82
CA ARG A 208 1.73 -4.00 -21.14
C ARG A 208 2.89 -3.36 -21.85
N THR A 209 3.19 -2.09 -21.57
CA THR A 209 4.21 -1.32 -22.27
C THR A 209 5.57 -1.30 -21.58
N ALA A 210 5.59 -1.32 -20.25
CA ALA A 210 6.79 -1.23 -19.46
C ALA A 210 7.68 -2.47 -19.58
N SER A 211 8.97 -2.26 -19.28
CA SER A 211 9.92 -3.36 -19.22
C SER A 211 9.54 -4.36 -18.12
N PRO A 212 9.91 -5.66 -18.26
CA PRO A 212 9.66 -6.65 -17.21
C PRO A 212 10.27 -6.26 -15.85
N GLY A 213 11.46 -5.65 -15.85
CA GLY A 213 12.14 -5.23 -14.61
C GLY A 213 11.41 -4.10 -13.86
N ASP A 214 10.85 -3.13 -14.57
CA ASP A 214 10.06 -2.07 -13.94
C ASP A 214 8.78 -2.63 -13.29
N MET A 215 8.14 -3.59 -13.94
CA MET A 215 6.96 -4.26 -13.41
C MET A 215 7.29 -5.19 -12.24
N GLU A 216 8.44 -5.85 -12.25
CA GLU A 216 8.92 -6.68 -11.14
C GLU A 216 9.07 -5.84 -9.87
N TYR A 217 9.70 -4.66 -9.96
CA TYR A 217 9.83 -3.76 -8.81
C TYR A 217 8.46 -3.36 -8.22
N VAL A 218 7.49 -2.99 -9.06
CA VAL A 218 6.13 -2.64 -8.61
C VAL A 218 5.41 -3.84 -7.99
N ASN A 219 5.53 -5.01 -8.61
CA ASN A 219 4.90 -6.24 -8.13
C ASN A 219 5.48 -6.69 -6.79
N ASP A 220 6.78 -6.57 -6.57
CA ASP A 220 7.43 -6.85 -5.29
C ASP A 220 6.89 -5.93 -4.18
N GLN A 221 6.82 -4.62 -4.42
CA GLN A 221 6.27 -3.69 -3.42
C GLN A 221 4.78 -3.95 -3.13
N ARG A 222 4.00 -4.32 -4.15
CA ARG A 222 2.60 -4.73 -3.97
C ARG A 222 2.49 -6.01 -3.13
N SER A 223 3.36 -6.98 -3.41
CA SER A 223 3.45 -8.26 -2.71
C SER A 223 3.72 -8.08 -1.22
N GLN A 224 4.67 -7.20 -0.89
CA GLN A 224 5.01 -6.87 0.49
C GLN A 224 3.85 -6.15 1.20
N LEU A 225 3.14 -5.24 0.50
CA LEU A 225 1.96 -4.57 1.03
C LEU A 225 0.86 -5.58 1.35
N ASP A 226 0.58 -6.49 0.41
CA ASP A 226 -0.45 -7.51 0.55
C ASP A 226 -0.16 -8.43 1.74
N LEU A 227 1.09 -8.86 1.92
CA LEU A 227 1.52 -9.63 3.09
C LEU A 227 1.31 -8.86 4.40
N ALA A 228 1.74 -7.59 4.47
CA ALA A 228 1.61 -6.79 5.68
C ALA A 228 0.14 -6.57 6.08
N VAL A 229 -0.73 -6.29 5.09
CA VAL A 229 -2.18 -6.19 5.28
C VAL A 229 -2.76 -7.50 5.79
N ARG A 230 -2.38 -8.63 5.19
CA ARG A 230 -2.88 -9.95 5.56
C ARG A 230 -2.45 -10.35 6.96
N MET A 231 -1.19 -10.10 7.32
CA MET A 231 -0.68 -10.29 8.68
C MET A 231 -1.46 -9.47 9.71
N ALA A 232 -1.78 -8.21 9.39
CA ALA A 232 -2.57 -7.36 10.28
C ALA A 232 -3.99 -7.94 10.49
N ILE A 233 -4.69 -8.30 9.41
CA ILE A 233 -6.04 -8.86 9.49
C ILE A 233 -6.07 -10.18 10.25
N VAL A 234 -5.12 -11.08 9.96
CA VAL A 234 -5.02 -12.36 10.65
C VAL A 234 -4.76 -12.16 12.13
N ALA A 235 -3.83 -11.29 12.51
CA ALA A 235 -3.49 -11.04 13.90
C ALA A 235 -4.64 -10.34 14.66
N PHE A 236 -5.38 -9.42 14.02
CA PHE A 236 -6.59 -8.86 14.63
C PHE A 236 -7.72 -9.89 14.75
N THR A 237 -7.84 -10.83 13.80
CA THR A 237 -8.74 -11.98 13.93
C THR A 237 -8.35 -12.86 15.11
N ALA A 238 -7.06 -13.20 15.24
CA ALA A 238 -6.53 -13.94 16.38
C ALA A 238 -6.77 -13.22 17.72
N THR A 239 -6.71 -11.89 17.73
CA THR A 239 -7.07 -11.06 18.90
C THR A 239 -8.54 -11.25 19.25
N GLY A 240 -9.44 -11.12 18.27
CA GLY A 240 -10.89 -11.31 18.48
C GLY A 240 -11.22 -12.71 19.00
N LEU A 241 -10.58 -13.74 18.45
CA LEU A 241 -10.70 -15.12 18.94
C LEU A 241 -10.17 -15.27 20.36
N SER A 242 -9.02 -14.68 20.68
CA SER A 242 -8.46 -14.70 22.04
C SER A 242 -9.41 -14.03 23.04
N VAL A 243 -9.97 -12.87 22.69
CA VAL A 243 -10.99 -12.20 23.52
C VAL A 243 -12.21 -13.10 23.71
N LEU A 244 -12.71 -13.73 22.64
CA LEU A 244 -13.86 -14.62 22.71
C LEU A 244 -13.62 -15.81 23.64
N PHE A 245 -12.48 -16.49 23.53
CA PHE A 245 -12.14 -17.67 24.32
C PHE A 245 -11.75 -17.32 25.77
N LEU A 246 -11.16 -16.15 26.00
CA LEU A 246 -10.57 -15.77 27.29
C LEU A 246 -11.38 -14.73 28.07
N ALA A 247 -12.52 -14.26 27.55
CA ALA A 247 -13.35 -13.22 28.17
C ALA A 247 -13.77 -13.53 29.61
N ARG A 248 -13.92 -14.82 29.96
CA ARG A 248 -14.36 -15.26 31.29
C ARG A 248 -13.21 -15.55 32.26
N HIS A 249 -11.96 -15.47 31.79
CA HIS A 249 -10.78 -15.96 32.50
C HIS A 249 -9.90 -14.83 33.07
N GLY A 250 -10.46 -13.64 33.28
CA GLY A 250 -9.80 -12.53 33.98
C GLY A 250 -8.47 -12.11 33.32
N LEU A 251 -7.36 -12.28 34.05
CA LEU A 251 -6.02 -11.90 33.58
C LEU A 251 -5.56 -12.65 32.32
N TRP A 252 -6.12 -13.82 32.04
CA TRP A 252 -5.83 -14.54 30.79
C TRP A 252 -6.20 -13.73 29.55
N LEU A 253 -7.14 -12.79 29.66
CA LEU A 253 -7.48 -11.88 28.57
C LEU A 253 -6.28 -11.06 28.09
N LEU A 254 -5.25 -10.84 28.93
CA LEU A 254 -4.01 -10.16 28.55
C LEU A 254 -3.24 -10.89 27.45
N VAL A 255 -3.43 -12.21 27.28
CA VAL A 255 -2.85 -12.98 26.16
C VAL A 255 -3.31 -12.43 24.81
N ALA A 256 -4.51 -11.84 24.72
CA ALA A 256 -5.00 -11.19 23.50
C ALA A 256 -4.14 -9.98 23.08
N LEU A 257 -3.34 -9.40 23.99
CA LEU A 257 -2.42 -8.31 23.65
C LEU A 257 -1.29 -8.75 22.72
N ILE A 258 -0.91 -10.03 22.73
CA ILE A 258 0.14 -10.57 21.86
C ILE A 258 -0.27 -10.46 20.38
N PRO A 259 -1.38 -11.07 19.92
CA PRO A 259 -1.81 -10.93 18.54
C PRO A 259 -2.25 -9.49 18.23
N TYR A 260 -2.74 -8.72 19.21
CA TYR A 260 -3.06 -7.31 19.00
C TYR A 260 -1.81 -6.48 18.66
N ALA A 261 -0.73 -6.66 19.43
CA ALA A 261 0.54 -5.98 19.20
C ALA A 261 1.13 -6.39 17.84
N ALA A 262 1.09 -7.68 17.49
CA ALA A 262 1.51 -8.16 16.18
C ALA A 262 0.69 -7.52 15.05
N GLY A 263 -0.64 -7.48 15.18
CA GLY A 263 -1.53 -6.85 14.20
C GLY A 263 -1.32 -5.35 14.07
N TYR A 264 -1.11 -4.66 15.19
CA TYR A 264 -0.78 -3.24 15.21
C TYR A 264 0.55 -2.95 14.50
N LEU A 265 1.61 -3.71 14.81
CA LEU A 265 2.91 -3.58 14.14
C LEU A 265 2.81 -3.89 12.64
N ALA A 266 2.11 -4.96 12.26
CA ALA A 266 1.88 -5.29 10.86
C ALA A 266 1.12 -4.19 10.11
N TYR A 267 0.08 -3.60 10.71
CA TYR A 267 -0.62 -2.46 10.13
C TYR A 267 0.27 -1.21 10.01
N ARG A 268 1.11 -0.92 11.01
CA ARG A 268 2.09 0.16 10.93
C ARG A 268 3.09 -0.08 9.80
N GLY A 269 3.56 -1.32 9.63
CA GLY A 269 4.38 -1.76 8.50
C GLY A 269 3.68 -1.58 7.16
N ALA A 270 2.40 -1.99 7.04
CA ALA A 270 1.61 -1.82 5.83
C ALA A 270 1.51 -0.34 5.41
N VAL A 271 1.34 0.58 6.36
CA VAL A 271 1.33 2.03 6.08
C VAL A 271 2.67 2.51 5.50
N VAL A 272 3.80 1.98 5.96
CA VAL A 272 5.14 2.32 5.45
C VAL A 272 5.32 1.74 4.04
N ILE A 273 5.02 0.46 3.85
CA ILE A 273 5.16 -0.25 2.57
C ILE A 273 4.24 0.35 1.50
N ALA A 274 3.05 0.83 1.88
CA ALA A 274 2.17 1.56 0.97
C ALA A 274 2.84 2.80 0.35
N GLY A 275 3.75 3.45 1.10
CA GLY A 275 4.55 4.56 0.58
C GLY A 275 5.64 4.13 -0.39
N GLU A 276 6.27 2.98 -0.16
CA GLU A 276 7.22 2.37 -1.12
C GLU A 276 6.50 1.95 -2.40
N TYR A 277 5.36 1.28 -2.28
CA TYR A 277 4.51 0.89 -3.42
C TYR A 277 4.08 2.12 -4.23
N GLY A 278 3.63 3.18 -3.57
CA GLY A 278 3.28 4.43 -4.23
C GLY A 278 4.46 5.09 -4.97
N ARG A 279 5.67 5.03 -4.41
CA ARG A 279 6.89 5.48 -5.09
C ARG A 279 7.25 4.61 -6.29
N ALA A 280 7.11 3.29 -6.18
CA ALA A 280 7.33 2.37 -7.29
C ALA A 280 6.39 2.66 -8.46
N LEU A 281 5.11 2.94 -8.19
CA LEU A 281 4.17 3.43 -9.20
C LEU A 281 4.61 4.77 -9.80
N GLY A 282 5.15 5.66 -8.97
CA GLY A 282 5.78 6.91 -9.40
C GLY A 282 6.87 6.72 -10.45
N VAL A 283 7.80 5.81 -10.17
CA VAL A 283 8.90 5.44 -11.07
C VAL A 283 8.35 4.81 -12.35
N LEU A 284 7.43 3.85 -12.23
CA LEU A 284 6.80 3.18 -13.38
C LEU A 284 6.19 4.20 -14.35
N VAL A 285 5.33 5.09 -13.84
CA VAL A 285 4.67 6.13 -14.65
C VAL A 285 5.70 7.08 -15.25
N THR A 286 6.66 7.55 -14.45
CA THR A 286 7.63 8.55 -14.91
C THR A 286 8.50 8.00 -16.03
N LEU A 287 9.01 6.77 -15.90
CA LEU A 287 9.93 6.19 -16.88
C LEU A 287 9.21 5.68 -18.14
N ASN A 288 7.99 5.14 -18.00
CA ASN A 288 7.32 4.43 -19.09
C ASN A 288 6.22 5.24 -19.80
N ARG A 289 5.97 6.50 -19.40
CA ARG A 289 4.89 7.31 -20.03
C ARG A 289 5.10 7.55 -21.52
N PHE A 290 6.33 7.65 -22.02
CA PHE A 290 6.58 7.89 -23.45
C PHE A 290 6.40 6.63 -24.31
N GLU A 291 6.73 5.47 -23.77
CA GLU A 291 6.43 4.18 -24.40
C GLU A 291 4.92 4.02 -24.61
N LEU A 292 4.10 4.50 -23.67
CA LEU A 292 2.64 4.49 -23.82
C LEU A 292 2.20 5.31 -25.05
N TYR A 293 2.76 6.52 -25.26
CA TYR A 293 2.47 7.32 -26.45
C TYR A 293 2.87 6.58 -27.73
N GLU A 294 4.05 5.95 -27.74
CA GLU A 294 4.54 5.22 -28.90
C GLU A 294 3.62 4.05 -29.28
N ARG A 295 3.21 3.24 -28.29
CA ARG A 295 2.33 2.09 -28.52
C ARG A 295 0.91 2.49 -28.93
N LEU A 296 0.43 3.63 -28.45
CA LEU A 296 -0.84 4.22 -28.89
C LEU A 296 -0.72 4.99 -30.21
N ARG A 297 0.46 4.99 -30.85
CA ARG A 297 0.75 5.73 -32.09
C ARG A 297 0.46 7.22 -31.98
N LEU A 298 0.63 7.78 -30.79
CA LEU A 298 0.45 9.20 -30.53
C LEU A 298 1.79 9.95 -30.73
N PRO A 299 1.78 11.18 -31.29
CA PRO A 299 2.98 11.98 -31.36
C PRO A 299 3.47 12.32 -29.94
N PRO A 300 4.79 12.26 -29.67
CA PRO A 300 5.33 12.65 -28.37
C PRO A 300 5.05 14.14 -28.11
N PRO A 301 4.80 14.53 -26.86
CA PRO A 301 4.64 15.94 -26.50
C PRO A 301 5.98 16.69 -26.57
N SER A 302 5.96 17.95 -27.01
CA SER A 302 7.14 18.83 -27.09
C SER A 302 7.57 19.39 -25.74
N ASP A 303 6.62 19.56 -24.83
CA ASP A 303 6.82 20.16 -23.51
C ASP A 303 5.76 19.66 -22.51
N THR A 304 5.98 19.91 -21.22
CA THR A 304 5.09 19.45 -20.14
C THR A 304 3.70 20.11 -20.18
N ALA A 305 3.55 21.30 -20.75
CA ALA A 305 2.25 21.95 -20.87
C ALA A 305 1.40 21.29 -21.96
N GLN A 306 2.02 20.96 -23.10
CA GLN A 306 1.40 20.17 -24.16
C GLN A 306 1.09 18.75 -23.70
N GLU A 307 2.01 18.10 -22.96
CA GLU A 307 1.80 16.79 -22.35
C GLU A 307 0.55 16.79 -21.46
N ARG A 308 0.40 17.78 -20.57
CA ARG A 308 -0.78 17.91 -19.71
C ARG A 308 -2.09 18.06 -20.49
N ARG A 309 -2.11 18.91 -21.51
CA ARG A 309 -3.30 19.12 -22.35
C ARG A 309 -3.70 17.85 -23.11
N ARG A 310 -2.73 17.14 -23.68
CA ARG A 310 -2.98 15.87 -24.39
C ARG A 310 -3.43 14.78 -23.43
N ASN A 311 -2.79 14.66 -22.27
CA ASN A 311 -3.15 13.65 -21.29
C ASN A 311 -4.54 13.88 -20.71
N ALA A 312 -5.02 15.13 -20.59
CA ALA A 312 -6.41 15.38 -20.20
C ALA A 312 -7.42 14.69 -21.13
N VAL A 313 -7.18 14.76 -22.45
CA VAL A 313 -8.00 14.09 -23.47
C VAL A 313 -7.78 12.56 -23.45
N LEU A 314 -6.52 12.12 -23.33
CA LEU A 314 -6.18 10.70 -23.28
C LEU A 314 -6.80 10.00 -22.06
N MET A 315 -6.82 10.63 -20.89
CA MET A 315 -7.41 10.04 -19.69
C MET A 315 -8.93 9.86 -19.85
N GLY A 316 -9.62 10.79 -20.53
CA GLY A 316 -11.03 10.65 -20.91
C GLY A 316 -11.26 9.40 -21.77
N PHE A 317 -10.42 9.23 -22.81
CA PHE A 317 -10.44 8.05 -23.68
C PHE A 317 -10.18 6.74 -22.92
N LEU A 318 -9.12 6.66 -22.11
CA LEU A 318 -8.74 5.42 -21.40
C LEU A 318 -9.75 5.00 -20.32
N ARG A 319 -10.52 5.95 -19.77
CA ARG A 319 -11.59 5.66 -18.80
C ARG A 319 -12.82 4.99 -19.42
N HIS A 320 -12.90 4.86 -20.74
CA HIS A 320 -14.09 4.37 -21.45
C HIS A 320 -15.38 5.14 -21.12
N ASN A 321 -15.24 6.37 -20.59
CA ASN A 321 -16.36 7.18 -20.11
C ASN A 321 -16.87 8.19 -21.16
N GLU A 322 -16.15 8.38 -22.26
CA GLU A 322 -16.53 9.33 -23.31
C GLU A 322 -17.04 8.60 -24.55
N THR A 323 -18.37 8.66 -24.75
CA THR A 323 -19.11 8.23 -25.93
C THR A 323 -19.08 9.25 -27.08
N SER A 324 -18.19 10.25 -27.03
CA SER A 324 -18.15 11.38 -27.99
C SER A 324 -16.77 11.53 -28.63
N ASP A 325 -16.74 12.11 -29.83
CA ASP A 325 -15.57 12.31 -30.70
C ASP A 325 -14.33 12.81 -29.94
N VAL A 326 -13.43 11.89 -29.58
CA VAL A 326 -12.13 12.22 -29.00
C VAL A 326 -11.17 12.53 -30.16
N PRO A 327 -10.72 13.78 -30.36
CA PRO A 327 -9.86 14.13 -31.49
C PRO A 327 -8.41 13.70 -31.22
N LEU A 328 -8.13 12.41 -31.38
CA LEU A 328 -6.77 11.87 -31.32
C LEU A 328 -6.12 11.92 -32.70
N THR A 329 -4.96 12.56 -32.80
CA THR A 329 -4.13 12.55 -34.00
C THR A 329 -3.09 11.44 -33.90
N TYR A 330 -3.14 10.48 -34.83
CA TYR A 330 -2.22 9.35 -34.88
C TYR A 330 -1.04 9.62 -35.81
N ARG A 331 0.12 9.07 -35.46
CA ARG A 331 1.29 8.97 -36.33
C ARG A 331 1.21 7.65 -37.10
N HIS A 332 1.04 7.74 -38.41
CA HIS A 332 1.12 6.60 -39.32
C HIS A 332 2.56 6.44 -39.85
N ALA A 333 2.93 5.21 -40.20
CA ALA A 333 4.20 4.95 -40.90
C ALA A 333 4.20 5.67 -42.26
N PRO A 334 5.36 6.14 -42.77
CA PRO A 334 5.44 6.73 -44.09
C PRO A 334 4.90 5.76 -45.16
N PRO A 335 4.20 6.25 -46.19
CA PRO A 335 3.51 5.42 -47.18
C PRO A 335 4.41 4.42 -47.95
N GLU A 336 5.73 4.61 -47.94
CA GLU A 336 6.68 3.71 -48.63
C GLU A 336 6.88 2.34 -47.94
N GLN A 337 6.63 2.22 -46.62
CA GLN A 337 6.79 0.94 -45.90
C GLN A 337 5.57 0.01 -46.01
N VAL A 338 4.43 0.50 -46.49
CA VAL A 338 3.22 -0.31 -46.67
C VAL A 338 3.27 -1.10 -47.99
N ARG A 339 4.02 -0.62 -48.99
CA ARG A 339 4.13 -1.27 -50.31
C ARG A 339 5.05 -2.50 -50.33
N SER A 340 6.02 -2.62 -49.42
CA SER A 340 6.93 -3.77 -49.38
C SER A 340 6.34 -5.01 -48.70
N ALA A 341 5.19 -4.90 -48.03
CA ALA A 341 4.51 -6.04 -47.39
C ALA A 341 3.41 -6.67 -48.26
N GLY A 342 3.07 -6.07 -49.41
CA GLY A 342 2.02 -6.55 -50.32
C GLY A 342 2.52 -7.04 -51.69
N GLY A 343 3.83 -7.01 -51.96
CA GLY A 343 4.41 -7.40 -53.24
C GLY A 343 4.98 -8.82 -53.23
N GLY A 344 4.10 -9.82 -53.11
CA GLY A 344 4.51 -11.23 -53.05
C GLY A 344 3.41 -12.15 -53.51
N THR A 345 2.83 -11.92 -54.69
CA THR A 345 2.15 -12.92 -55.53
C THR A 345 1.96 -12.32 -56.91
N ASN A 346 2.80 -12.75 -57.84
CA ASN A 346 2.43 -13.02 -59.22
C ASN A 346 3.27 -14.20 -59.69
#